data_AF-F4MLD7-F1
#
_entry.id   AF-F4MLD7-F1
#
_cell.length_a   1.000
_cell.length_b   1.000
_cell.length_c   1.000
_cell.angle_alpha   90.00
_cell.angle_beta   90.00
_cell.angle_gamma   90.00
#
_symmetry.space_group_name_H-M   'P 1'
#
loop_
_entity.id
_entity.type
_entity.pdbx_description
1 polymer ?
#
loop_
_entity_poly.entity_id
_entity_poly.type
_entity_poly.pdbx_seq_one_letter_code
_entity_poly.pdbx_strand_id
1 'polypeptide(L)'
;MCEYLDYEVTKLKRTRIMNVELGYLQSGDWRELTEDEMKEINNMISSSSKTEEASVVEEKSKQAKPKRSKAPTKNDFNKKSASFRKSSPKSKRSNSSFSSKKKRW
;
A
#
# COMPACT_ATOMS: atom_id res chain seq x y z
N MET A 1 12.43 -10.60 24.62
CA MET A 1 11.95 -11.50 23.54
C MET A 1 11.81 -12.94 24.02
N CYS A 2 12.88 -13.63 24.41
CA CYS A 2 12.80 -15.04 24.84
C CYS A 2 11.90 -15.27 26.07
N GLU A 3 11.92 -14.34 27.03
CA GLU A 3 11.07 -14.38 28.22
C GLU A 3 9.57 -14.38 27.90
N TYR A 4 9.14 -13.74 26.81
CA TYR A 4 7.72 -13.67 26.44
C TYR A 4 7.14 -15.05 26.09
N LEU A 5 7.99 -16.00 25.71
CA LEU A 5 7.63 -17.37 25.37
C LEU A 5 8.08 -18.35 26.47
N ASP A 6 8.29 -17.86 27.69
CA ASP A 6 8.72 -18.64 28.85
C ASP A 6 10.05 -19.40 28.65
N TYR A 7 10.94 -18.87 27.79
CA TYR A 7 12.29 -19.40 27.60
C TYR A 7 13.34 -18.57 28.32
N GLU A 8 14.23 -19.25 29.07
CA GLU A 8 15.41 -18.66 29.69
C GLU A 8 16.64 -18.80 28.79
N VAL A 9 17.35 -17.68 28.57
CA VAL A 9 18.59 -17.65 27.81
C VAL A 9 19.74 -18.04 28.73
N THR A 10 20.24 -19.26 28.59
CA THR A 10 21.38 -19.76 29.39
C THR A 10 22.74 -19.24 28.91
N LYS A 11 22.87 -18.97 27.61
CA LYS A 11 24.08 -18.39 27.01
C LYS A 11 23.74 -17.60 25.76
N LEU A 12 24.18 -16.34 25.73
CA LEU A 12 24.08 -15.48 24.55
C LEU A 12 25.49 -15.11 24.09
N LYS A 13 25.82 -15.45 22.84
CA LYS A 13 27.11 -15.08 22.23
C LYS A 13 26.87 -14.32 20.94
N ARG A 14 27.36 -13.09 20.86
CA ARG A 14 27.36 -12.31 19.62
C ARG A 14 28.50 -12.77 18.73
N THR A 15 28.18 -13.28 17.55
CA THR A 15 29.16 -13.78 16.58
C THR A 15 29.56 -12.74 15.54
N ARG A 16 28.75 -11.70 15.33
CA ARG A 16 28.95 -10.66 14.31
C ARG A 16 28.28 -9.34 14.71
N ILE A 17 28.86 -8.22 14.29
CA ILE A 17 28.25 -6.89 14.26
C ILE A 17 28.40 -6.37 12.84
N MET A 18 27.29 -6.27 12.09
CA MET A 18 27.32 -5.85 10.68
C MET A 18 28.36 -6.65 9.88
N ASN A 19 29.31 -6.00 9.22
CA ASN A 19 30.37 -6.64 8.43
C ASN A 19 31.53 -7.22 9.28
N VAL A 20 31.55 -7.00 10.60
CA VAL A 20 32.64 -7.46 11.48
C VAL A 20 32.24 -8.75 12.20
N GLU A 21 32.97 -9.83 11.94
CA GLU A 21 32.79 -11.12 12.61
C GLU A 21 33.77 -11.31 13.78
N LEU A 22 33.35 -12.11 14.77
CA LEU A 22 34.19 -12.46 15.92
C LEU A 22 35.40 -13.33 15.51
N GLY A 23 35.23 -14.15 14.46
CA GLY A 23 36.30 -15.00 13.92
C GLY A 23 36.97 -15.88 14.98
N TYR A 24 38.30 -15.81 15.03
CA TYR A 24 39.16 -16.61 15.92
C TYR A 24 39.59 -15.87 17.21
N LEU A 25 39.01 -14.70 17.48
CA LEU A 25 39.37 -13.89 18.64
C LEU A 25 38.94 -14.58 19.94
N GLN A 26 39.87 -14.71 20.90
CA GLN A 26 39.57 -15.32 22.18
C GLN A 26 38.82 -14.35 23.09
N SER A 27 38.19 -14.89 24.12
CA SER A 27 37.49 -14.10 25.13
C SER A 27 38.49 -13.18 25.85
N GLY A 28 38.27 -11.87 25.78
CA GLY A 28 39.11 -10.86 26.43
C GLY A 28 40.12 -10.18 25.49
N ASP A 29 40.36 -10.75 24.31
CA ASP A 29 41.21 -10.14 23.31
C ASP A 29 40.44 -9.08 22.50
N TRP A 30 41.19 -8.16 21.92
CA TRP A 30 40.68 -7.16 20.98
C TRP A 30 41.61 -7.08 19.77
N ARG A 31 41.06 -6.61 18.65
CA ARG A 31 41.84 -6.28 17.46
C ARG A 31 41.40 -4.94 16.92
N GLU A 32 42.29 -4.29 16.19
CA GLU A 32 41.93 -3.11 15.40
C GLU A 32 41.10 -3.54 14.18
N LEU A 33 40.17 -2.66 13.80
CA LEU A 33 39.39 -2.83 12.59
C LEU A 33 40.26 -2.47 11.39
N THR A 34 40.13 -3.24 10.31
CA THR A 34 40.79 -2.89 9.06
C THR A 34 40.15 -1.65 8.44
N GLU A 35 40.89 -0.95 7.60
CA GLU A 35 40.37 0.26 6.94
C GLU A 35 39.11 -0.02 6.12
N ASP A 36 39.02 -1.20 5.49
CA ASP A 36 37.89 -1.58 4.67
C ASP A 36 36.64 -1.83 5.51
N GLU A 37 36.80 -2.51 6.65
CA GLU A 37 35.71 -2.68 7.62
C GLU A 37 35.19 -1.32 8.11
N MET A 38 36.12 -0.39 8.40
CA MET A 38 35.77 0.94 8.88
C MET A 38 35.07 1.80 7.81
N LYS A 39 35.54 1.74 6.57
CA LYS A 39 34.90 2.43 5.43
C LYS A 39 33.46 1.95 5.23
N GLU A 40 33.25 0.64 5.26
CA GLU A 40 31.92 0.07 5.05
C GLU A 40 30.96 0.44 6.20
N ILE A 41 31.43 0.40 7.46
CA ILE A 41 30.65 0.86 8.61
C ILE A 41 30.23 2.32 8.45
N ASN A 42 31.16 3.19 8.07
CA ASN A 42 30.87 4.62 7.86
C ASN A 42 29.87 4.84 6.73
N ASN A 43 29.98 4.06 5.64
CA ASN A 43 29.01 4.10 4.54
C ASN A 43 27.61 3.69 5.03
N MET A 44 27.50 2.60 5.80
CA MET A 44 26.23 2.11 6.33
C MET A 44 25.56 3.09 7.30
N ILE A 45 26.37 3.84 8.06
CA ILE A 45 25.87 4.80 9.07
C ILE A 45 25.59 6.19 8.47
N SER A 46 26.10 6.49 7.28
CA SER A 46 26.05 7.84 6.67
C SER A 46 24.65 8.49 6.62
N SER A 47 23.59 7.70 6.42
CA SER A 47 22.20 8.19 6.38
C SER A 47 21.49 8.15 7.74
N SER A 48 22.12 7.59 8.76
CA SER A 48 21.53 7.44 10.08
C SER A 48 21.61 8.75 10.84
N SER A 49 20.46 9.29 11.24
CA SER A 49 20.44 10.37 12.22
C SER A 49 20.67 9.75 13.59
N LYS A 50 21.73 10.17 14.28
CA LYS A 50 22.28 9.56 15.51
C LYS A 50 21.44 9.85 16.77
N THR A 51 20.24 10.41 16.61
CA THR A 51 19.42 11.00 17.67
C THR A 51 17.98 10.50 17.62
N GLU A 52 17.33 10.48 18.79
CA GLU A 52 15.94 10.05 18.99
C GLU A 52 14.94 10.85 18.12
N GLU A 53 15.21 12.11 17.82
CA GLU A 53 14.34 12.96 17.00
C GLU A 53 14.06 12.42 15.58
N ALA A 54 14.86 11.47 15.10
CA ALA A 54 14.65 10.82 13.81
C ALA A 54 13.91 9.47 13.88
N SER A 55 13.64 8.95 15.09
CA SER A 55 12.83 7.74 15.30
C SER A 55 11.33 8.05 15.24
N VAL A 56 10.95 9.31 15.46
CA VAL A 56 9.59 9.79 15.31
C VAL A 56 9.24 9.78 13.82
N VAL A 57 8.52 8.74 13.41
CA VAL A 57 7.90 8.70 12.09
C VAL A 57 6.82 9.78 12.08
N GLU A 58 7.19 10.97 11.60
CA GLU A 58 6.22 11.92 11.07
C GLU A 58 5.44 11.17 9.98
N GLU A 59 4.21 10.76 10.28
CA GLU A 59 3.28 10.27 9.28
C GLU A 59 3.07 11.41 8.28
N LYS A 60 3.90 11.47 7.23
CA LYS A 60 3.68 12.35 6.11
C LYS A 60 2.31 11.99 5.58
N SER A 61 1.33 12.85 5.88
CA SER A 61 -0.02 12.75 5.36
C SER A 61 0.09 12.41 3.88
N LYS A 62 -0.47 11.26 3.49
CA LYS A 62 -0.43 10.80 2.10
C LYS A 62 -0.99 11.94 1.26
N GLN A 63 -0.11 12.66 0.55
CA GLN A 63 -0.54 13.72 -0.37
C GLN A 63 -1.58 13.07 -1.28
N ALA A 64 -2.81 13.57 -1.23
CA ALA A 64 -3.90 13.05 -2.01
C ALA A 64 -3.47 13.08 -3.48
N LYS A 65 -3.18 11.91 -4.05
CA LYS A 65 -3.01 11.79 -5.51
C LYS A 65 -4.23 12.47 -6.13
N PRO A 66 -4.07 13.39 -7.10
CA PRO A 66 -5.20 14.09 -7.69
C PRO A 66 -6.18 13.03 -8.17
N LYS A 67 -7.44 13.13 -7.71
CA LYS A 67 -8.51 12.24 -8.14
C LYS A 67 -8.52 12.28 -9.66
N ARG A 68 -8.07 11.21 -10.31
CA ARG A 68 -8.26 11.03 -11.75
C ARG A 68 -9.74 11.34 -12.02
N SER A 69 -9.99 12.22 -12.97
CA SER A 69 -11.33 12.60 -13.40
C SER A 69 -12.15 11.33 -13.57
N LYS A 70 -13.34 11.32 -12.96
CA LYS A 70 -14.25 10.17 -13.00
C LYS A 70 -14.40 9.75 -14.46
N ALA A 71 -14.15 8.47 -14.75
CA ALA A 71 -14.42 7.91 -16.07
C ALA A 71 -15.86 8.26 -16.47
N PRO A 72 -16.13 8.59 -17.75
CA PRO A 72 -17.47 8.93 -18.19
C PRO A 72 -18.42 7.77 -17.88
N THR A 73 -19.49 8.07 -17.13
CA THR A 73 -20.51 7.09 -16.81
C THR A 73 -21.09 6.54 -18.11
N LYS A 74 -20.87 5.26 -18.36
CA LYS A 74 -21.39 4.57 -19.54
C LYS A 74 -22.89 4.43 -19.38
N ASN A 75 -23.68 5.42 -19.81
CA ASN A 75 -25.13 5.30 -20.05
C ASN A 75 -25.76 6.47 -20.83
N ASP A 76 -25.01 7.10 -21.75
CA ASP A 76 -25.59 8.05 -22.73
C ASP A 76 -25.84 7.46 -24.13
N PHE A 77 -25.58 6.16 -24.32
CA PHE A 77 -25.84 5.50 -25.60
C PHE A 77 -27.33 5.12 -25.80
N ASN A 78 -28.08 4.95 -24.71
CA ASN A 78 -29.48 4.54 -24.78
C ASN A 78 -30.47 5.72 -24.87
N LYS A 79 -30.03 6.95 -24.58
CA LYS A 79 -30.89 8.14 -24.65
C LYS A 79 -30.99 8.72 -26.06
N LYS A 80 -29.91 8.63 -26.85
CA LYS A 80 -29.89 9.04 -28.27
C LYS A 80 -30.54 8.02 -29.21
N SER A 81 -30.57 6.74 -28.84
CA SER A 81 -31.19 5.67 -29.64
C SER A 81 -32.70 5.50 -29.37
N ALA A 82 -33.18 5.93 -28.19
CA ALA A 82 -34.62 5.95 -27.88
C ALA A 82 -35.39 7.06 -28.62
N SER A 83 -34.74 8.18 -28.95
CA SER A 83 -35.35 9.26 -29.74
C SER A 83 -35.48 8.92 -31.23
N PHE A 84 -34.57 8.11 -31.79
CA PHE A 84 -34.66 7.63 -33.17
C PHE A 84 -35.71 6.53 -33.39
N ARG A 85 -36.06 5.76 -32.34
CA ARG A 85 -37.13 4.74 -32.42
C ARG A 85 -38.54 5.34 -32.35
N LYS A 86 -38.68 6.59 -31.88
CA LYS A 86 -39.98 7.27 -31.73
C LYS A 86 -40.41 8.08 -32.96
N SER A 87 -39.53 8.27 -33.94
CA SER A 87 -39.81 8.99 -35.20
C SER A 87 -39.85 8.11 -36.45
N SER A 88 -39.76 6.78 -36.33
CA SER A 88 -39.93 5.89 -37.48
C SER A 88 -41.41 5.79 -37.89
N PRO A 89 -41.77 6.01 -39.17
CA PRO A 89 -43.16 6.01 -39.66
C PRO A 89 -43.90 4.67 -39.52
N LYS A 90 -43.21 3.60 -39.10
CA LYS A 90 -43.70 2.22 -39.22
C LYS A 90 -44.40 1.65 -37.98
N SER A 91 -44.61 2.44 -36.92
CA SER A 91 -45.41 2.03 -35.74
C SER A 91 -46.83 2.63 -35.68
N LYS A 92 -47.27 3.38 -36.70
CA LYS A 92 -48.69 3.71 -36.87
C LYS A 92 -49.43 2.50 -37.45
N ARG A 93 -49.79 1.53 -36.62
CA ARG A 93 -50.85 0.56 -36.97
C ARG A 93 -51.75 0.24 -35.77
N SER A 94 -52.99 0.71 -35.96
CA SER A 94 -54.27 0.47 -35.29
C SER A 94 -54.38 0.50 -33.77
N ASN A 95 -55.10 1.54 -33.34
CA ASN A 95 -55.93 1.55 -32.15
C ASN A 95 -57.08 0.53 -32.33
N SER A 96 -57.27 -0.40 -31.39
CA SER A 96 -58.56 -1.04 -31.17
C SER A 96 -58.81 -1.08 -29.67
N SER A 97 -59.82 -0.30 -29.28
CA SER A 97 -60.35 -0.14 -27.93
C SER A 97 -60.53 -1.46 -27.20
N PHE A 98 -60.09 -1.52 -25.95
CA PHE A 98 -60.94 -2.13 -24.93
C PHE A 98 -60.82 -1.39 -23.60
N SER A 99 -61.94 -0.74 -23.30
CA SER A 99 -62.34 -0.18 -22.02
C SER A 99 -62.25 -1.22 -20.91
N SER A 100 -61.73 -0.85 -19.74
CA SER A 100 -62.54 -0.70 -18.52
C SER A 100 -61.75 -0.91 -17.21
N LYS A 101 -61.93 0.06 -16.32
CA LYS A 101 -62.14 -0.04 -14.87
C LYS A 101 -61.12 -0.75 -13.96
N LYS A 102 -60.52 0.09 -13.10
CA LYS A 102 -60.51 0.03 -11.62
C LYS A 102 -60.12 -1.28 -10.90
N LYS A 103 -59.08 -1.17 -10.05
CA LYS A 103 -59.05 -1.37 -8.56
C LYS A 103 -57.55 -1.23 -8.16
N ARG A 104 -57.05 -0.37 -7.25
CA ARG A 104 -57.28 -0.22 -5.79
C ARG A 104 -57.44 -1.58 -5.09
N TRP A 105 -56.36 -2.17 -4.60
CA TRP A 105 -55.74 -1.96 -3.27
C TRP A 105 -54.26 -2.35 -3.35
#